data_AF-A0A674HG11-F1
#
_entry.id   AF-A0A674HG11-F1
#
_cell.length_a   1.000
_cell.length_b   1.000
_cell.length_c   1.000
_cell.angle_alpha   90.00
_cell.angle_beta   90.00
_cell.angle_gamma   90.00
#
_symmetry.space_group_name_H-M   'P 1'
#
loop_
_entity.id
_entity.type
_entity.pdbx_description
1 polymer ?
#
loop_
_entity_poly.entity_id
_entity_poly.type
_entity_poly.pdbx_seq_one_letter_code
_entity_poly.pdbx_strand_id
1 'polypeptide(L)'
;MNRHSAVAVLLQECQRALDTDLLPAHPGTGEAEEREYRRCQALLPEELRSLLEEAKEMKWPFVPERWQYKQDLGPEDKTNLQDMISARLPDLLAYLKASILVRDCSTATAVVFLLDRFLYWLDASSRLLRVAKGLHRLHPTAPISPQLLIRQARLALNAGTALLGPTAATPLGR
;
A
#
# COMPACT_ATOMS: atom_id res chain seq x y z
N MET A 1 -18.99 -2.98 15.20
CA MET A 1 -17.87 -2.11 14.78
C MET A 1 -17.86 -2.10 13.26
N ASN A 2 -17.98 -0.93 12.61
CA ASN A 2 -18.19 -0.88 11.17
C ASN A 2 -16.86 -1.16 10.44
N ARG A 3 -16.90 -1.81 9.28
CA ARG A 3 -15.68 -2.22 8.55
C ARG A 3 -14.74 -1.03 8.25
N HIS A 4 -15.31 0.14 7.97
CA HIS A 4 -14.57 1.39 7.79
C HIS A 4 -13.82 1.83 9.06
N SER A 5 -14.41 1.68 10.25
CA SER A 5 -13.76 2.09 11.50
C SER A 5 -12.59 1.17 11.86
N ALA A 6 -12.70 -0.12 11.57
CA ALA A 6 -11.60 -1.08 11.79
C ALA A 6 -10.40 -0.78 10.87
N VAL A 7 -10.64 -0.55 9.58
CA VAL A 7 -9.60 -0.16 8.61
C VAL A 7 -8.93 1.16 9.01
N ALA A 8 -9.72 2.13 9.45
CA ALA A 8 -9.26 3.41 9.95
C ALA A 8 -8.28 3.29 11.13
N VAL A 9 -8.58 2.39 12.08
CA VAL A 9 -7.72 2.10 13.24
C VAL A 9 -6.43 1.42 12.81
N LEU A 10 -6.51 0.38 11.98
CA LEU A 10 -5.32 -0.36 11.52
C LEU A 10 -4.35 0.51 10.72
N LEU A 11 -4.85 1.38 9.83
CA LEU A 11 -4.01 2.34 9.10
C LEU A 11 -3.37 3.38 10.04
N GLN A 12 -4.07 3.78 11.11
CA GLN A 12 -3.50 4.67 12.12
C GLN A 12 -2.42 3.95 12.93
N GLU A 13 -2.58 2.67 13.23
CA GLU A 13 -1.53 1.86 13.86
C GLU A 13 -0.30 1.71 12.96
N CYS A 14 -0.48 1.50 11.65
CA CYS A 14 0.62 1.48 10.70
C CYS A 14 1.39 2.82 10.71
N GLN A 15 0.67 3.94 10.73
CA GLN A 15 1.30 5.26 10.83
C GLN A 15 2.09 5.42 12.14
N ARG A 16 1.54 4.97 13.27
CA ARG A 16 2.24 5.02 14.57
C ARG A 16 3.48 4.14 14.60
N ALA A 17 3.44 2.98 13.96
CA ALA A 17 4.61 2.11 13.81
C ALA A 17 5.71 2.84 13.03
N LEU A 18 5.36 3.46 11.89
CA LEU A 18 6.31 4.28 11.12
C LEU A 18 6.89 5.44 11.92
N ASP A 19 6.06 6.14 12.69
CA ASP A 19 6.52 7.26 13.51
C ASP A 19 7.44 6.80 14.66
N THR A 20 7.21 5.59 15.19
CA THR A 20 8.07 4.96 16.21
C THR A 20 9.38 4.46 15.61
N ASP A 21 9.37 3.87 14.42
CA ASP A 21 10.57 3.35 13.74
C ASP A 21 11.51 4.44 13.22
N LEU A 22 11.05 5.69 13.22
CA LEU A 22 11.89 6.87 13.03
C LEU A 22 12.69 7.24 14.30
N LEU A 23 12.39 6.62 15.45
CA LEU A 23 13.15 6.76 16.70
C LEU A 23 14.25 5.68 16.80
N PRO A 24 15.31 5.91 17.60
CA PRO A 24 16.37 4.93 17.79
C PRO A 24 15.84 3.60 18.38
N ALA A 25 16.22 2.47 17.79
CA ALA A 25 15.74 1.16 18.19
C ALA A 25 16.10 0.80 19.65
N HIS A 26 15.13 0.23 20.38
CA HIS A 26 15.39 -0.37 21.68
C HIS A 26 15.86 -1.83 21.51
N PRO A 27 16.90 -2.27 22.24
CA PRO A 27 17.38 -3.65 22.13
C PRO A 27 16.34 -4.64 22.67
N GLY A 28 15.96 -5.64 21.86
CA GLY A 28 15.14 -6.79 22.27
C GLY A 28 13.72 -6.88 21.68
N THR A 29 13.25 -5.91 20.89
CA THR A 29 11.90 -5.95 20.29
C THR A 29 11.80 -6.80 19.01
N GLY A 30 12.92 -7.03 18.32
CA GLY A 30 12.91 -7.62 16.97
C GLY A 30 12.43 -9.07 16.86
N GLU A 31 12.63 -9.93 17.86
CA GLU A 31 12.25 -11.35 17.75
C GLU A 31 10.73 -11.58 17.74
N ALA A 32 10.00 -10.79 18.54
CA ALA A 32 8.54 -10.86 18.59
C ALA A 32 7.93 -10.30 17.29
N GLU A 33 8.50 -9.21 16.79
CA GLU A 33 8.09 -8.56 15.53
C GLU A 33 8.32 -9.49 14.33
N GLU A 34 9.48 -10.16 14.27
CA GLU A 34 9.82 -11.15 13.24
C GLU A 34 8.87 -12.36 13.27
N ARG A 35 8.51 -12.84 14.46
CA ARG A 35 7.53 -13.94 14.61
C ARG A 35 6.15 -13.54 14.10
N GLU A 36 5.69 -12.34 14.45
CA GLU A 36 4.39 -11.85 13.99
C GLU A 36 4.41 -11.59 12.48
N TYR A 37 5.50 -11.07 11.92
CA TYR A 37 5.67 -10.92 10.48
C TYR A 37 5.50 -12.25 9.73
N ARG A 38 6.19 -13.30 10.16
CA ARG A 38 6.06 -14.64 9.55
C ARG A 38 4.65 -15.22 9.71
N ARG A 39 4.01 -14.98 10.86
CA ARG A 39 2.63 -15.41 11.10
C ARG A 39 1.66 -14.70 10.15
N CYS A 40 1.76 -13.38 10.02
CA CYS A 40 0.95 -12.61 9.09
C CYS A 40 1.17 -13.06 7.64
N GLN A 41 2.42 -13.31 7.24
CA GLN A 41 2.75 -13.83 5.92
C GLN A 41 2.09 -15.19 5.64
N ALA A 42 2.09 -16.10 6.63
CA ALA A 42 1.50 -17.44 6.50
C ALA A 42 -0.04 -17.44 6.43
N LEU A 43 -0.69 -16.39 6.92
CA LEU A 43 -2.16 -16.24 6.83
C LEU A 43 -2.63 -15.83 5.43
N LEU A 44 -1.72 -15.34 4.58
CA LEU A 44 -2.06 -14.89 3.24
C LEU A 44 -2.17 -16.06 2.25
N PRO A 45 -3.26 -16.14 1.47
CA PRO A 45 -3.37 -17.05 0.33
C PRO A 45 -2.18 -16.94 -0.62
N GLU A 46 -1.84 -18.04 -1.30
CA GLU A 46 -0.72 -18.11 -2.24
C GLU A 46 -0.86 -17.11 -3.39
N GLU A 47 -2.08 -16.87 -3.85
CA GLU A 47 -2.38 -15.90 -4.90
C GLU A 47 -2.05 -14.47 -4.47
N LEU A 48 -2.37 -14.10 -3.22
CA LEU A 48 -2.04 -12.78 -2.67
C LEU A 48 -0.53 -12.64 -2.44
N ARG A 49 0.14 -13.70 -1.98
CA ARG A 49 1.61 -13.70 -1.84
C ARG A 49 2.30 -13.51 -3.19
N SER A 50 1.83 -14.22 -4.22
CA SER A 50 2.35 -14.07 -5.57
C SER A 50 2.15 -12.64 -6.09
N LEU A 51 0.95 -12.08 -5.96
CA LEU A 51 0.68 -10.68 -6.36
C LEU A 51 1.55 -9.67 -5.62
N LEU A 52 1.86 -9.90 -4.34
CA LEU A 52 2.74 -9.04 -3.56
C LEU A 52 4.19 -9.12 -4.07
N GLU A 53 4.70 -10.30 -4.40
CA GLU A 53 6.04 -10.42 -5.02
C GLU A 53 6.11 -9.72 -6.38
N GLU A 54 5.09 -9.88 -7.22
CA GLU A 54 5.03 -9.18 -8.50
C GLU A 54 4.92 -7.66 -8.35
N ALA A 55 4.22 -7.20 -7.30
CA ALA A 55 4.17 -5.79 -6.92
C ALA A 55 5.53 -5.27 -6.43
N LYS A 56 6.30 -6.08 -5.68
CA LYS A 56 7.68 -5.75 -5.24
C LYS A 56 8.63 -5.64 -6.43
N GLU A 57 8.50 -6.52 -7.41
CA GLU A 57 9.26 -6.51 -8.67
C GLU A 57 8.83 -5.38 -9.62
N MET A 58 7.77 -4.64 -9.29
CA MET A 58 7.23 -3.57 -10.12
C MET A 58 6.86 -4.04 -11.53
N LYS A 59 6.34 -5.28 -11.65
CA LYS A 59 5.95 -5.86 -12.93
C LYS A 59 4.95 -5.00 -13.70
N TRP A 60 4.17 -4.18 -12.99
CA TRP A 60 3.18 -3.31 -13.59
C TRP A 60 3.06 -1.97 -12.84
N PRO A 61 2.79 -0.86 -13.56
CA PRO A 61 2.56 0.45 -12.95
C PRO A 61 1.19 0.56 -12.25
N PHE A 62 0.26 -0.34 -12.56
CA PHE A 62 -1.07 -0.45 -11.97
C PHE A 62 -1.39 -1.91 -11.70
N VAL A 63 -2.03 -2.21 -10.58
CA VAL A 63 -2.41 -3.58 -10.27
C VAL A 63 -3.47 -4.05 -11.27
N PRO A 64 -3.18 -5.09 -12.07
CA PRO A 64 -4.09 -5.54 -13.12
C PRO A 64 -5.27 -6.33 -12.52
N GLU A 65 -6.45 -6.18 -13.10
CA GLU A 65 -7.55 -7.12 -12.85
C GLU A 65 -7.31 -8.43 -13.62
N ARG A 66 -7.81 -9.56 -13.11
CA ARG A 66 -7.65 -10.89 -13.74
C ARG A 66 -8.17 -10.94 -15.18
N TRP A 67 -9.19 -10.14 -15.48
CA TRP A 67 -9.81 -10.06 -16.79
C TRP A 67 -9.21 -8.96 -17.70
N GLN A 68 -8.34 -8.09 -17.19
CA GLN A 68 -7.94 -6.87 -17.88
C GLN A 68 -7.19 -7.12 -19.20
N TYR A 69 -6.51 -8.26 -19.32
CA TYR A 69 -5.67 -8.59 -20.49
C TYR A 69 -5.96 -9.97 -21.10
N LYS A 70 -7.01 -10.68 -20.64
CA LYS A 70 -7.41 -11.98 -21.20
C LYS A 70 -8.47 -11.78 -22.28
N GLN A 71 -8.24 -12.39 -23.46
CA GLN A 71 -9.21 -12.38 -24.56
C GLN A 71 -10.35 -13.39 -24.36
N ASP A 72 -10.03 -14.56 -23.79
CA ASP A 72 -11.02 -15.59 -23.45
C ASP A 72 -11.25 -15.62 -21.94
N LEU A 73 -12.37 -15.07 -21.49
CA LEU A 73 -12.73 -15.01 -20.08
C LEU A 73 -13.53 -16.25 -19.66
N GLY A 74 -12.94 -17.09 -18.81
CA GLY A 74 -13.66 -18.15 -18.12
C GLY A 74 -14.54 -17.61 -16.96
N PRO A 75 -15.49 -18.41 -16.44
CA PRO A 75 -16.25 -18.04 -15.24
C PRO A 75 -15.35 -17.81 -14.01
N GLU A 76 -14.22 -18.52 -13.93
CA GLU A 76 -13.21 -18.36 -12.87
C GLU A 76 -12.47 -17.01 -12.93
N ASP A 77 -12.31 -16.44 -14.14
CA ASP A 77 -11.62 -15.17 -14.39
C ASP A 77 -12.45 -13.94 -13.98
N LYS A 78 -13.74 -14.16 -13.65
CA LYS A 78 -14.64 -13.13 -13.12
C LYS A 78 -14.47 -12.91 -11.62
N THR A 79 -13.67 -13.73 -10.93
CA THR A 79 -13.32 -13.46 -9.53
C THR A 79 -12.55 -12.15 -9.46
N ASN A 80 -13.19 -11.13 -8.90
CA ASN A 80 -12.67 -9.78 -8.85
C ASN A 80 -11.52 -9.73 -7.84
N LEU A 81 -10.39 -9.13 -8.21
CA LEU A 81 -9.28 -8.91 -7.27
C LEU A 81 -9.77 -8.17 -6.02
N GLN A 82 -10.76 -7.30 -6.21
CA GLN A 82 -11.47 -6.61 -5.15
C GLN A 82 -12.08 -7.55 -4.10
N ASP A 83 -12.69 -8.68 -4.49
CA ASP A 83 -13.35 -9.59 -3.55
C ASP A 83 -12.31 -10.34 -2.71
N MET A 84 -11.20 -10.75 -3.34
CA MET A 84 -10.08 -11.37 -2.66
C MET A 84 -9.42 -10.42 -1.65
N ILE A 85 -9.13 -9.18 -2.07
CA ILE A 85 -8.59 -8.13 -1.18
C ILE A 85 -9.61 -7.82 -0.08
N SER A 86 -10.91 -7.78 -0.40
CA SER A 86 -11.97 -7.53 0.58
C SER A 86 -12.00 -8.61 1.65
N ALA A 87 -11.90 -9.89 1.28
CA ALA A 87 -11.96 -10.99 2.23
C ALA A 87 -10.74 -10.99 3.19
N ARG A 88 -9.58 -10.49 2.74
CA ARG A 88 -8.31 -10.53 3.48
C ARG A 88 -7.79 -9.16 3.91
N LEU A 89 -8.62 -8.12 3.84
CA LEU A 89 -8.21 -6.76 4.16
C LEU A 89 -7.61 -6.60 5.58
N PRO A 90 -8.21 -7.16 6.65
CA PRO A 90 -7.59 -7.08 7.98
C PRO A 90 -6.23 -7.76 8.02
N ASP A 91 -6.10 -8.92 7.38
CA ASP A 91 -4.85 -9.70 7.33
C ASP A 91 -3.76 -8.94 6.55
N LEU A 92 -4.12 -8.31 5.42
CA LEU A 92 -3.21 -7.45 4.64
C LEU A 92 -2.75 -6.22 5.43
N LEU A 93 -3.64 -5.59 6.20
CA LEU A 93 -3.27 -4.45 7.04
C LEU A 93 -2.41 -4.86 8.25
N ALA A 94 -2.68 -6.02 8.84
CA ALA A 94 -1.82 -6.60 9.88
C ALA A 94 -0.44 -6.94 9.31
N TYR A 95 -0.39 -7.52 8.10
CA TYR A 95 0.87 -7.81 7.42
C TYR A 95 1.64 -6.54 7.05
N LEU A 96 0.96 -5.47 6.62
CA LEU A 96 1.58 -4.15 6.40
C LEU A 96 2.25 -3.63 7.68
N LYS A 97 1.53 -3.66 8.81
CA LYS A 97 2.08 -3.23 10.11
C LYS A 97 3.29 -4.08 10.51
N ALA A 98 3.20 -5.41 10.39
CA ALA A 98 4.31 -6.30 10.72
C ALA A 98 5.52 -6.05 9.82
N SER A 99 5.30 -5.80 8.52
CA SER A 99 6.36 -5.46 7.55
C SER A 99 7.07 -4.15 7.90
N ILE A 100 6.31 -3.16 8.39
CA ILE A 100 6.87 -1.89 8.88
C ILE A 100 7.80 -2.14 10.07
N LEU A 101 7.34 -2.89 11.08
CA LEU A 101 8.09 -3.15 12.31
C LEU A 101 9.41 -3.90 12.06
N VAL A 102 9.42 -4.88 11.16
CA VAL A 102 10.66 -5.58 10.75
C VAL A 102 11.49 -4.79 9.72
N ARG A 103 11.05 -3.57 9.38
CA ARG A 103 11.68 -2.65 8.41
C ARG A 103 11.80 -3.23 7.00
N ASP A 104 10.91 -4.15 6.63
CA ASP A 104 10.76 -4.64 5.26
C ASP A 104 9.91 -3.67 4.44
N CYS A 105 10.54 -2.57 4.02
CA CYS A 105 9.87 -1.52 3.28
C CYS A 105 9.52 -1.89 1.84
N SER A 106 10.17 -2.92 1.27
CA SER A 106 9.78 -3.47 -0.04
C SER A 106 8.39 -4.09 0.05
N THR A 107 8.20 -4.99 1.00
CA THR A 107 6.90 -5.64 1.24
C THR A 107 5.85 -4.63 1.68
N ALA A 108 6.17 -3.72 2.60
CA ALA A 108 5.21 -2.71 3.04
C ALA A 108 4.72 -1.82 1.87
N THR A 109 5.63 -1.41 0.98
CA THR A 109 5.27 -0.60 -0.21
C THR A 109 4.41 -1.39 -1.19
N ALA A 110 4.70 -2.67 -1.40
CA ALA A 110 3.89 -3.55 -2.25
C ALA A 110 2.48 -3.76 -1.70
N VAL A 111 2.33 -3.95 -0.38
CA VAL A 111 1.01 -4.03 0.25
C VAL A 111 0.24 -2.72 0.10
N VAL A 112 0.89 -1.57 0.30
CA VAL A 112 0.28 -0.25 0.06
C VAL A 112 -0.18 -0.08 -1.38
N PHE A 113 0.64 -0.50 -2.35
CA PHE A 113 0.28 -0.47 -3.77
C PHE A 113 -0.95 -1.35 -4.07
N LEU A 114 -0.99 -2.57 -3.54
CA LEU A 114 -2.10 -3.49 -3.70
C LEU A 114 -3.41 -2.95 -3.10
N LEU A 115 -3.32 -2.32 -1.91
CA LEU A 115 -4.49 -1.79 -1.20
C LEU A 115 -5.00 -0.45 -1.74
N ASP A 116 -4.24 0.29 -2.56
CA ASP A 116 -4.61 1.64 -3.00
C ASP A 116 -5.97 1.70 -3.69
N ARG A 117 -6.17 0.84 -4.69
CA ARG A 117 -7.43 0.82 -5.44
C ARG A 117 -8.58 0.55 -4.49
N PHE A 118 -8.43 -0.45 -3.61
CA PHE A 118 -9.47 -0.86 -2.68
C PHE A 118 -9.81 0.22 -1.64
N LEU A 119 -8.79 0.83 -1.03
CA LEU A 119 -8.97 1.86 0.00
C LEU A 119 -9.50 3.18 -0.56
N TYR A 120 -9.40 3.41 -1.87
CA TYR A 120 -10.09 4.51 -2.52
C TYR A 120 -11.61 4.36 -2.50
N TRP A 121 -12.13 3.16 -2.77
CA TRP A 121 -13.57 2.90 -2.68
C TRP A 121 -14.11 3.05 -1.26
N LEU A 122 -13.26 2.86 -0.24
CA LEU A 122 -13.63 2.98 1.17
C LEU A 122 -13.40 4.38 1.76
N ASP A 123 -13.05 5.37 0.94
CA ASP A 123 -12.70 6.74 1.37
C ASP A 123 -11.55 6.79 2.41
N ALA A 124 -10.59 5.86 2.27
CA ALA A 124 -9.45 5.70 3.16
C ALA A 124 -8.10 6.05 2.51
N SER A 125 -8.09 6.48 1.25
CA SER A 125 -6.86 6.81 0.50
C SER A 125 -6.00 7.88 1.17
N SER A 126 -6.58 8.89 1.82
CA SER A 126 -5.81 9.94 2.49
C SER A 126 -4.99 9.41 3.68
N ARG A 127 -5.46 8.35 4.35
CA ARG A 127 -4.72 7.65 5.41
C ARG A 127 -3.65 6.76 4.83
N LEU A 128 -3.96 6.03 3.76
CA LEU A 128 -3.00 5.18 3.07
C LEU A 128 -1.82 5.99 2.50
N LEU A 129 -2.07 7.15 1.88
CA LEU A 129 -1.02 8.02 1.36
C LEU A 129 -0.11 8.60 2.46
N ARG A 130 -0.61 8.77 3.69
CA ARG A 130 0.24 9.14 4.83
C ARG A 130 1.20 8.01 5.20
N VAL A 131 0.72 6.77 5.22
CA VAL A 131 1.56 5.58 5.41
C VAL A 131 2.60 5.48 4.29
N ALA A 132 2.20 5.64 3.03
CA ALA A 132 3.11 5.66 1.88
C ALA A 132 4.21 6.73 2.01
N LYS A 133 3.82 7.94 2.47
CA LYS A 133 4.77 9.03 2.73
C LYS A 133 5.74 8.71 3.88
N GLY A 134 5.27 8.04 4.93
CA GLY A 134 6.12 7.58 6.03
C GLY A 134 7.13 6.52 5.56
N LEU A 135 6.68 5.54 4.77
CA LEU A 135 7.57 4.55 4.15
C LEU A 135 8.64 5.20 3.26
N HIS A 136 8.26 6.17 2.44
CA HIS A 136 9.23 6.91 1.61
C HIS A 136 10.23 7.73 2.44
N ARG A 137 9.86 8.21 3.63
CA ARG A 137 10.82 8.87 4.54
C ARG A 137 11.84 7.88 5.12
N LEU A 138 11.41 6.66 5.43
CA LEU A 138 12.30 5.60 5.91
C LEU A 138 13.23 5.10 4.79
N HIS A 139 12.72 4.98 3.57
CA HIS A 139 13.48 4.53 2.40
C HIS A 139 13.25 5.44 1.18
N PRO A 140 13.96 6.58 1.10
CA PRO A 140 13.77 7.55 0.02
C PRO A 140 14.08 7.02 -1.38
N THR A 141 14.90 5.97 -1.48
CA THR A 141 15.26 5.32 -2.74
C THR A 141 14.22 4.30 -3.22
N ALA A 142 13.24 3.94 -2.38
CA ALA A 142 12.18 3.01 -2.76
C ALA A 142 11.29 3.65 -3.84
N PRO A 143 11.06 2.99 -4.98
CA PRO A 143 10.25 3.57 -6.03
C PRO A 143 8.78 3.63 -5.61
N ILE A 144 8.12 4.75 -5.90
CA ILE A 144 6.70 4.95 -5.62
C ILE A 144 5.92 4.54 -6.87
N SER A 145 4.95 3.64 -6.71
CA SER A 145 4.09 3.22 -7.82
C SER A 145 3.36 4.42 -8.46
N PRO A 146 3.34 4.52 -9.81
CA PRO A 146 2.56 5.54 -10.52
C PRO A 146 1.09 5.60 -10.09
N GLN A 147 0.49 4.46 -9.72
CA GLN A 147 -0.87 4.40 -9.20
C GLN A 147 -1.08 5.27 -7.95
N LEU A 148 -0.12 5.28 -7.02
CA LEU A 148 -0.18 6.09 -5.80
C LEU A 148 -0.01 7.59 -6.09
N LEU A 149 0.85 7.94 -7.04
CA LEU A 149 1.04 9.33 -7.48
C LEU A 149 -0.26 9.88 -8.10
N ILE A 150 -0.90 9.08 -8.97
CA ILE A 150 -2.20 9.43 -9.54
C ILE A 150 -3.27 9.53 -8.46
N ARG A 151 -3.24 8.65 -7.44
CA ARG A 151 -4.16 8.75 -6.29
C ARG A 151 -4.01 10.08 -5.57
N GLN A 152 -2.77 10.49 -5.30
CA GLN A 152 -2.49 11.76 -4.64
C GLN A 152 -3.04 12.94 -5.46
N ALA A 153 -2.82 12.94 -6.78
CA ALA A 153 -3.36 13.96 -7.67
C ALA A 153 -4.91 13.98 -7.65
N ARG A 154 -5.57 12.82 -7.68
CA ARG A 154 -7.04 12.72 -7.59
C ARG A 154 -7.58 13.30 -6.29
N LEU A 155 -6.95 13.03 -5.16
CA LEU A 155 -7.39 13.61 -3.88
C LEU A 155 -7.19 15.13 -3.84
N ALA A 156 -6.09 15.63 -4.40
CA ALA A 156 -5.84 17.06 -4.49
C ALA A 156 -6.91 17.78 -5.35
N LEU A 157 -7.29 17.18 -6.48
CA LEU A 157 -8.38 17.69 -7.31
C LEU A 157 -9.72 17.68 -6.57
N ASN A 158 -10.05 16.56 -5.91
CA ASN A 158 -11.31 16.41 -5.16
C ASN A 158 -11.42 17.37 -3.97
N ALA A 159 -10.29 17.74 -3.35
CA ALA A 159 -10.25 18.71 -2.25
C ALA A 159 -10.32 20.18 -2.72
N GLY A 160 -10.48 20.43 -4.03
CA GLY A 160 -10.45 21.77 -4.60
C GLY A 160 -9.05 22.41 -4.65
N THR A 161 -8.00 21.67 -4.29
CA THR A 161 -6.60 22.12 -4.42
C THR A 161 -6.13 21.93 -5.86
N ALA A 162 -6.63 22.79 -6.75
CA ALA A 162 -6.15 22.90 -8.13
C ALA A 162 -4.81 23.67 -8.19
N LEU A 163 -3.77 23.16 -7.54
CA LEU A 163 -2.39 23.64 -7.69
C LEU A 163 -1.40 22.48 -7.67
N LEU A 164 -1.48 21.63 -8.70
CA LEU A 164 -0.31 20.94 -9.23
C LEU A 164 -0.17 21.39 -10.69
N GLY A 165 0.29 22.63 -10.86
CA GLY A 165 0.82 23.06 -12.15
C GLY A 165 2.03 22.21 -12.52
N PRO A 166 2.33 22.04 -13.83
CA PRO A 166 3.56 21.39 -14.24
C PRO A 166 4.75 22.11 -13.58
N THR A 167 5.68 21.31 -13.09
CA THR A 167 7.01 21.70 -12.62
C THR A 167 7.51 22.95 -13.31
N ALA A 168 7.94 23.95 -12.51
CA ALA A 168 8.58 25.16 -12.95
C ALA A 168 9.61 24.88 -14.05
N ALA A 169 9.21 25.14 -15.30
CA ALA A 169 10.15 25.33 -16.38
C ALA A 169 10.82 26.68 -16.12
N THR A 170 12.01 26.65 -15.55
CA THR A 170 12.92 27.80 -15.59
C THR A 170 13.18 28.10 -17.06
N PRO A 171 12.82 29.28 -17.59
CA PRO A 171 13.31 29.67 -18.90
C PRO A 171 14.80 29.98 -18.75
N LEU A 172 15.64 29.09 -19.25
CA LEU A 172 17.01 29.45 -19.61
C LEU A 172 16.91 30.59 -20.61
N GLY A 173 17.52 31.72 -20.26
CA GLY A 173 17.40 32.96 -21.00
C GLY A 173 17.90 32.88 -22.45
N ARG A 174 17.41 33.84 -23.23
CA ARG A 174 18.21 34.72 -24.08
C ARG A 174 17.50 36.07 -24.18
#